data_AF-A0A2G5TNB3-F1
#
_entry.id   AF-A0A2G5TNB3-F1
#
_cell.length_a   1.000
_cell.length_b   1.000
_cell.length_c   1.000
_cell.angle_alpha   90.00
_cell.angle_beta   90.00
_cell.angle_gamma   90.00
#
_symmetry.space_group_name_H-M   'P 1'
#
loop_
_entity.id
_entity.type
_entity.pdbx_description
1 polymer ?
#
loop_
_entity_poly.entity_id
_entity_poly.type
_entity_poly.pdbx_seq_one_letter_code
_entity_poly.pdbx_strand_id
1 'polypeptide(L)'
;MILFFIFLLFLSAISPDNECPYRYRFYADTAICYHLSDDLYDFDGAVRYCEGTGGKLVSLIQGERAGIASEPNPTNGDCVTFKGVASNFGLQTTQCYQQQYAFCKIVPDLCNGGIQNGTFGSIQSPQYPNQYYNKLMCLYYIYAPQGFRVNIYFPQIQTEKNYDFVEIYEKNSTLYPDRIVGLSGNLTDYTYQSNGSFLLVVFRTNYVITDIGFYATWNVERIQPLIISNTTNSGELTSPNYPEDYDTFDKQLYYIQVAEGGRINVTIDDFLTQETFDYLDIFDSFNQSSKVVRLSGNSVAPWSWFSTSNVVSLKFVSDGSYQYKGWHLTWNMI
;
A
#
# COMPACT_ATOMS: atom_id res chain seq x y z
N MET A 1 15.11 75.30 40.63
CA MET A 1 16.50 74.87 40.78
C MET A 1 16.61 73.48 40.13
N ILE A 2 16.92 73.43 38.81
CA ILE A 2 18.17 72.88 38.22
C ILE A 2 18.29 71.36 38.48
N LEU A 3 17.89 70.48 37.53
CA LEU A 3 18.60 69.90 36.36
C LEU A 3 19.36 68.58 36.64
N PHE A 4 18.94 67.53 35.92
CA PHE A 4 19.65 66.33 35.38
C PHE A 4 21.00 65.86 35.97
N PHE A 5 21.14 64.55 36.23
CA PHE A 5 22.02 63.64 35.46
C PHE A 5 21.70 62.15 35.71
N ILE A 6 21.83 61.39 34.63
CA ILE A 6 21.64 59.94 34.44
C ILE A 6 22.78 59.16 35.11
N PHE A 7 22.48 57.99 35.70
CA PHE A 7 23.38 56.84 35.63
C PHE A 7 22.58 55.54 35.55
N LEU A 8 22.79 54.82 34.44
CA LEU A 8 22.35 53.45 34.20
C LEU A 8 22.89 52.53 35.31
N LEU A 9 22.04 51.65 35.81
CA LEU A 9 22.42 50.28 36.13
C LEU A 9 21.39 49.35 35.50
N PHE A 10 21.59 49.12 34.19
CA PHE A 10 21.21 47.84 33.59
C PHE A 10 22.09 46.79 34.26
N LEU A 11 21.58 46.11 35.28
CA LEU A 11 22.09 44.81 35.65
C LEU A 11 21.33 43.79 34.81
N SER A 12 21.93 43.53 33.66
CA SER A 12 21.81 42.30 32.90
C SER A 12 21.74 41.10 33.84
N ALA A 13 20.60 40.43 33.84
CA ALA A 13 20.50 39.03 34.20
C ALA A 13 19.62 38.35 33.15
N ILE A 14 20.22 38.19 31.97
CA ILE A 14 19.92 37.07 31.08
C ILE A 14 20.05 35.81 31.97
N SER A 15 19.08 34.89 31.99
CA SER A 15 19.33 33.60 32.64
C SER A 15 20.57 33.01 31.97
N PRO A 16 21.69 32.77 32.67
CA PRO A 16 22.99 32.61 32.03
C PRO A 16 23.11 31.38 31.14
N ASP A 17 22.17 30.45 31.26
CA ASP A 17 22.21 29.20 30.55
C ASP A 17 20.93 29.07 29.74
N ASN A 18 21.06 28.61 28.50
CA ASN A 18 19.98 28.21 27.59
C ASN A 18 19.19 27.00 28.14
N GLU A 19 18.81 27.07 29.41
CA GLU A 19 18.23 25.99 30.20
C GLU A 19 16.73 26.13 30.20
N CYS A 20 16.09 25.28 29.40
CA CYS A 20 14.66 25.07 29.51
C CYS A 20 14.35 24.17 30.72
N PRO A 21 13.12 24.26 31.26
CA PRO A 21 12.65 23.31 32.26
C PRO A 21 12.78 21.85 31.81
N TYR A 22 12.78 20.93 32.77
CA TYR A 22 12.78 19.49 32.51
C TYR A 22 11.66 19.11 31.50
N ARG A 23 12.03 18.37 30.44
CA ARG A 23 11.22 17.98 29.25
C ARG A 23 10.97 19.08 28.19
N TYR A 24 11.59 20.23 28.30
CA TYR A 24 11.56 21.26 27.27
C TYR A 24 12.93 21.36 26.57
N ARG A 25 12.94 21.66 25.27
CA ARG A 25 14.16 21.86 24.46
C ARG A 25 14.27 23.32 24.04
N PHE A 26 15.45 23.90 24.24
CA PHE A 26 15.76 25.27 23.82
C PHE A 26 16.11 25.32 22.34
N TYR A 27 15.51 26.26 21.61
CA TYR A 27 15.84 26.52 20.21
C TYR A 27 16.45 27.91 20.07
N ALA A 28 17.75 27.93 19.77
CA ALA A 28 18.56 29.14 19.72
C ALA A 28 18.07 30.16 18.67
N ASP A 29 17.55 29.70 17.54
CA ASP A 29 17.08 30.56 16.44
C ASP A 29 15.90 31.44 16.83
N THR A 30 15.10 30.99 17.80
CA THR A 30 13.90 31.69 18.26
C THR A 30 14.02 32.16 19.71
N ALA A 31 15.05 31.73 20.43
CA ALA A 31 15.21 31.91 21.88
C ALA A 31 14.00 31.39 22.69
N ILE A 32 13.39 30.30 22.22
CA ILE A 32 12.15 29.73 22.78
C ILE A 32 12.39 28.29 23.25
N CYS A 33 11.71 27.93 24.33
CA CYS A 33 11.61 26.56 24.82
C CYS A 33 10.35 25.89 24.27
N TYR A 34 10.52 24.72 23.67
CA TYR A 34 9.41 23.88 23.20
C TYR A 34 9.30 22.62 24.04
N HIS A 35 8.07 22.23 24.40
CA HIS A 35 7.82 20.90 24.94
C HIS A 35 7.66 19.92 23.77
N LEU A 36 8.60 19.00 23.65
CA LEU A 36 8.52 17.87 22.72
C LEU A 36 7.86 16.73 23.47
N SER A 37 6.66 16.36 23.06
CA SER A 37 5.95 15.23 23.62
C SER A 37 6.14 14.01 22.71
N ASP A 38 6.51 12.89 23.33
CA ASP A 38 6.42 11.56 22.73
C ASP A 38 4.97 11.07 22.60
N ASP A 39 4.03 11.75 23.28
CA ASP A 39 2.63 11.40 23.27
C ASP A 39 1.93 12.07 22.08
N LEU A 40 1.23 11.24 21.33
CA LEU A 40 0.40 11.65 20.21
C LEU A 40 -0.93 12.18 20.75
N TYR A 41 -1.16 13.49 20.62
CA TYR A 41 -2.42 14.11 21.01
C TYR A 41 -3.22 14.53 19.77
N ASP A 42 -4.51 14.20 19.74
CA ASP A 42 -5.47 14.88 18.89
C ASP A 42 -5.73 16.30 19.42
N PHE A 43 -6.52 17.11 18.70
CA PHE A 43 -6.82 18.48 19.12
C PHE A 43 -7.39 18.52 20.55
N ASP A 44 -8.36 17.66 20.86
CA ASP A 44 -9.00 17.60 22.17
C ASP A 44 -8.06 17.05 23.28
N GLY A 45 -7.15 16.15 22.93
CA GLY A 45 -6.09 15.63 23.80
C GLY A 45 -5.06 16.70 24.14
N ALA A 46 -4.65 17.50 23.16
CA ALA A 46 -3.71 18.59 23.36
C ALA A 46 -4.33 19.70 24.23
N VAL A 47 -5.63 19.97 24.03
CA VAL A 47 -6.42 20.87 24.90
C VAL A 47 -6.43 20.37 26.35
N ARG A 48 -6.81 19.11 26.58
CA ARG A 48 -6.87 18.52 27.94
C ARG A 48 -5.51 18.52 28.63
N TYR A 49 -4.43 18.31 27.88
CA TYR A 49 -3.06 18.40 28.41
C TYR A 49 -2.66 19.84 28.77
N CYS A 50 -2.98 20.84 27.91
CA CYS A 50 -2.77 22.29 28.24
C CYS A 50 -3.51 22.63 29.54
N GLU A 51 -4.75 22.21 29.70
CA GLU A 51 -5.55 22.45 30.92
C GLU A 51 -4.95 21.74 32.15
N GLY A 52 -4.52 20.48 32.00
CA GLY A 52 -3.91 19.69 33.07
C GLY A 52 -2.56 20.22 33.57
N THR A 53 -1.85 20.99 32.74
CA THR A 53 -0.59 21.65 33.11
C THR A 53 -0.79 23.08 33.65
N GLY A 54 -2.05 23.50 33.83
CA GLY A 54 -2.40 24.81 34.40
C GLY A 54 -2.44 25.97 33.38
N GLY A 55 -2.36 25.65 32.08
CA GLY A 55 -2.53 26.63 31.00
C GLY A 55 -3.99 27.09 30.86
N LYS A 56 -4.21 28.32 30.38
CA LYS A 56 -5.55 28.85 30.06
C LYS A 56 -5.71 29.05 28.55
N LEU A 57 -6.86 28.65 28.01
CA LEU A 57 -7.28 28.86 26.61
C LEU A 57 -7.62 30.34 26.33
N VAL A 58 -7.29 30.82 25.13
CA VAL A 58 -7.76 32.11 24.59
C VAL A 58 -8.54 31.86 23.30
N SER A 59 -9.73 32.46 23.19
CA SER A 59 -10.65 32.32 22.04
C SER A 59 -10.18 33.12 20.81
N LEU A 60 -10.45 32.59 19.61
CA LEU A 60 -10.10 33.20 18.32
C LEU A 60 -11.01 34.39 17.98
N ILE A 61 -10.41 35.54 17.67
CA ILE A 61 -10.98 36.48 16.70
C ILE A 61 -10.26 36.23 15.37
N GLN A 62 -11.04 36.04 14.31
CA GLN A 62 -10.59 35.74 12.96
C GLN A 62 -9.69 36.86 12.40
N GLY A 63 -8.48 36.50 11.97
CA GLY A 63 -7.68 37.32 11.07
C GLY A 63 -6.39 37.86 11.69
N GLU A 64 -5.30 37.13 11.51
CA GLU A 64 -4.02 37.63 10.97
C GLU A 64 -3.00 36.48 10.95
N ARG A 65 -2.71 35.97 9.74
CA ARG A 65 -1.50 35.18 9.47
C ARG A 65 -0.34 36.16 9.42
N ALA A 66 0.28 36.46 10.56
CA ALA A 66 1.50 37.26 10.60
C ALA A 66 2.63 36.44 11.24
N GLY A 67 3.62 36.09 10.41
CA GLY A 67 4.98 35.76 10.84
C GLY A 67 5.15 34.49 11.67
N ILE A 68 5.00 33.32 11.05
CA ILE A 68 5.56 32.08 11.62
C ILE A 68 7.09 32.18 11.47
N ALA A 69 7.77 32.65 12.51
CA ALA A 69 9.19 32.38 12.68
C ALA A 69 9.37 30.85 12.69
N SER A 70 10.35 30.36 11.94
CA SER A 70 10.60 28.94 11.64
C SER A 70 10.40 28.04 12.86
N GLU A 71 9.28 27.32 12.89
CA GLU A 71 9.04 26.27 13.87
C GLU A 71 10.11 25.18 13.73
N PRO A 72 10.53 24.56 14.83
CA PRO A 72 11.52 23.50 14.79
C PRO A 72 11.03 22.34 13.92
N ASN A 73 11.85 21.90 12.96
CA ASN A 73 11.57 20.75 12.12
C ASN A 73 11.55 19.48 12.99
N PRO A 74 10.39 18.83 13.25
CA PRO A 74 10.32 17.69 14.14
C PRO A 74 10.97 16.47 13.47
N THR A 75 12.14 16.10 13.95
CA THR A 75 12.76 14.80 13.65
C THR A 75 12.03 13.70 14.43
N ASN A 76 11.82 12.52 13.83
CA ASN A 76 11.41 11.29 14.54
C ASN A 76 10.04 11.27 15.26
N GLY A 77 8.95 11.65 14.60
CA GLY A 77 7.60 11.35 15.14
C GLY A 77 7.24 12.09 16.45
N ASP A 78 8.06 13.05 16.86
CA ASP A 78 7.83 13.92 18.02
C ASP A 78 6.66 14.89 17.74
N CYS A 79 5.78 15.09 18.72
CA CYS A 79 4.76 16.13 18.70
C CYS A 79 5.30 17.41 19.36
N VAL A 80 5.25 18.55 18.66
CA VAL A 80 5.44 19.86 19.30
C VAL A 80 4.09 20.34 19.83
N THR A 81 4.00 20.59 21.14
CA THR A 81 2.70 20.92 21.76
C THR A 81 2.63 22.31 22.39
N PHE A 82 3.76 22.96 22.71
CA PHE A 82 3.75 24.25 23.43
C PHE A 82 4.89 25.19 23.06
N LYS A 83 4.57 26.49 22.95
CA LYS A 83 5.48 27.63 22.84
C LYS A 83 5.47 28.40 24.16
N GLY A 84 6.63 28.59 24.81
CA GLY A 84 6.73 29.34 26.06
C GLY A 84 7.90 30.34 26.06
N VAL A 85 7.74 31.46 26.77
CA VAL A 85 8.80 32.47 26.97
C VAL A 85 9.44 32.23 28.33
N ALA A 86 10.77 32.10 28.38
CA ALA A 86 11.51 31.98 29.63
C ALA A 86 11.47 33.30 30.42
N SER A 87 11.29 33.22 31.75
CA SER A 87 11.28 34.40 32.63
C SER A 87 12.09 34.13 33.91
N ASN A 88 12.42 35.19 34.65
CA ASN A 88 13.22 35.14 35.88
C ASN A 88 12.58 34.33 37.03
N PHE A 89 11.34 33.87 36.88
CA PHE A 89 10.62 33.03 37.84
C PHE A 89 10.42 31.58 37.35
N GLY A 90 11.13 31.17 36.29
CA GLY A 90 10.88 29.94 35.54
C GLY A 90 9.96 30.17 34.33
N LEU A 91 9.63 29.09 33.62
CA LEU A 91 8.76 29.15 32.44
C LEU A 91 7.32 29.44 32.88
N GLN A 92 6.85 30.66 32.67
CA GLN A 92 5.47 31.02 32.93
C GLN A 92 4.65 30.60 31.69
N THR A 93 3.88 29.52 31.80
CA THR A 93 2.88 29.12 30.78
C THR A 93 1.65 30.03 30.88
N THR A 94 1.84 31.33 30.79
CA THR A 94 0.76 32.28 31.09
C THR A 94 -0.34 32.28 30.05
N GLN A 95 -0.06 31.88 28.80
CA GLN A 95 -1.02 31.87 27.70
C GLN A 95 -0.71 30.75 26.70
N CYS A 96 -1.63 29.79 26.51
CA CYS A 96 -1.64 28.90 25.34
C CYS A 96 -2.01 29.80 24.13
N TYR A 97 -1.01 30.41 23.47
CA TYR A 97 -1.23 31.26 22.30
C TYR A 97 -1.61 30.43 21.09
N GLN A 98 -2.66 30.87 20.40
CA GLN A 98 -3.15 30.43 19.08
C GLN A 98 -2.70 29.01 18.75
N GLN A 99 -3.49 28.01 19.19
CA GLN A 99 -3.24 26.61 18.90
C GLN A 99 -3.03 26.45 17.39
N GLN A 100 -1.77 26.40 16.96
CA GLN A 100 -1.45 25.62 15.78
C GLN A 100 -1.67 24.18 16.21
N TYR A 101 -2.29 23.40 15.33
CA TYR A 101 -2.45 21.96 15.52
C TYR A 101 -1.14 21.41 16.09
N ALA A 102 -1.19 20.61 17.15
CA ALA A 102 -0.02 19.81 17.50
C ALA A 102 0.35 19.09 16.21
N PHE A 103 1.49 19.42 15.60
CA PHE A 103 1.99 18.72 14.44
C PHE A 103 2.56 17.40 14.95
N CYS A 104 1.66 16.56 15.44
CA CYS A 104 1.92 15.17 15.62
C CYS A 104 2.05 14.59 14.24
N LYS A 105 3.23 14.06 13.93
CA LYS A 105 3.43 13.30 12.71
C LYS A 105 2.80 11.91 12.88
N ILE A 106 1.49 11.85 13.15
CA ILE A 106 0.68 10.65 12.85
C ILE A 106 0.32 10.81 11.40
N VAL A 107 1.00 10.09 10.51
CA VAL A 107 0.73 10.29 9.10
C VAL A 107 0.59 8.94 8.41
N PRO A 108 -0.63 8.40 8.36
CA PRO A 108 -1.04 7.62 7.20
C PRO A 108 -0.58 8.26 5.88
N ASP A 109 -0.48 9.61 5.79
CA ASP A 109 0.07 10.35 4.63
C ASP A 109 1.61 10.43 4.51
N LEU A 110 2.41 9.90 5.46
CA LEU A 110 3.87 9.74 5.29
C LEU A 110 4.19 8.52 4.43
N CYS A 111 3.35 7.51 4.57
CA CYS A 111 3.41 6.28 3.83
C CYS A 111 2.75 6.60 2.49
N ASN A 112 3.51 6.58 1.39
CA ASN A 112 3.01 6.83 0.02
C ASN A 112 2.06 5.72 -0.49
N GLY A 113 1.23 5.18 0.38
CA GLY A 113 0.79 3.81 0.32
C GLY A 113 -0.70 3.60 0.27
N GLY A 114 -1.45 4.33 1.09
CA GLY A 114 -2.91 4.34 1.18
C GLY A 114 -3.63 3.17 0.50
N ILE A 115 -4.56 3.51 -0.39
CA ILE A 115 -5.30 2.56 -1.23
C ILE A 115 -4.69 2.60 -2.64
N GLN A 116 -4.22 1.45 -3.10
CA GLN A 116 -3.67 1.21 -4.44
C GLN A 116 -4.68 0.39 -5.24
N ASN A 117 -5.25 0.98 -6.30
CA ASN A 117 -6.20 0.31 -7.19
C ASN A 117 -5.61 0.23 -8.59
N GLY A 118 -5.69 -0.94 -9.24
CA GLY A 118 -5.28 -1.08 -10.63
C GLY A 118 -4.68 -2.44 -10.94
N THR A 119 -3.97 -2.52 -12.06
CA THR A 119 -3.33 -3.75 -12.56
C THR A 119 -1.82 -3.77 -12.31
N PHE A 120 -1.24 -2.65 -11.89
CA PHE A 120 0.14 -2.53 -11.46
C PHE A 120 0.35 -1.27 -10.63
N GLY A 121 1.46 -1.22 -9.89
CA GLY A 121 1.87 -0.05 -9.14
C GLY A 121 3.13 -0.30 -8.34
N SER A 122 3.42 0.62 -7.42
CA SER A 122 4.54 0.50 -6.50
C SER A 122 4.21 1.05 -5.12
N ILE A 123 4.93 0.57 -4.11
CA ILE A 123 4.85 1.02 -2.73
C ILE A 123 6.27 1.10 -2.16
N GLN A 124 6.48 1.96 -1.17
CA GLN A 124 7.80 2.14 -0.56
C GLN A 124 7.68 2.63 0.87
N SER A 125 8.69 2.31 1.68
CA SER A 125 8.82 2.89 3.02
C SER A 125 8.98 4.41 2.96
N PRO A 126 8.60 5.15 4.02
CA PRO A 126 8.81 6.59 4.08
C PRO A 126 10.28 6.94 3.84
N GLN A 127 10.51 8.00 3.07
CA GLN A 127 11.83 8.55 2.70
C GLN A 127 12.74 7.66 1.85
N TYR A 128 12.32 6.44 1.47
CA TYR A 128 13.12 5.55 0.63
C TYR A 128 13.69 6.32 -0.60
N PRO A 129 15.00 6.23 -0.89
CA PRO A 129 15.99 5.29 -0.33
C PRO A 129 16.76 5.79 0.92
N ASN A 130 16.28 6.83 1.60
CA ASN A 130 16.82 7.22 2.90
C ASN A 130 16.18 6.42 4.03
N GLN A 131 16.74 6.54 5.23
CA GLN A 131 16.26 5.80 6.39
C GLN A 131 14.81 6.12 6.73
N TYR A 132 14.04 5.09 7.10
CA TYR A 132 12.67 5.26 7.58
C TYR A 132 12.63 5.81 9.01
N TYR A 133 11.43 6.09 9.53
CA TYR A 133 11.22 6.56 10.90
C TYR A 133 10.92 5.42 11.88
N ASN A 134 11.19 5.65 13.16
CA ASN A 134 10.70 4.78 14.24
C ASN A 134 9.18 4.94 14.44
N LYS A 135 8.57 3.98 15.14
CA LYS A 135 7.16 3.92 15.58
C LYS A 135 6.17 3.98 14.41
N LEU A 136 6.53 3.47 13.24
CA LEU A 136 5.66 3.47 12.08
C LEU A 136 4.64 2.33 12.14
N MET A 137 3.47 2.61 11.59
CA MET A 137 2.47 1.61 11.18
C MET A 137 1.90 2.05 9.83
N CYS A 138 2.63 1.74 8.76
CA CYS A 138 2.17 2.02 7.41
C CYS A 138 1.29 0.87 6.91
N LEU A 139 0.16 1.20 6.29
CA LEU A 139 -0.73 0.23 5.66
C LEU A 139 -0.82 0.54 4.16
N TYR A 140 -0.61 -0.48 3.33
CA TYR A 140 -0.71 -0.42 1.87
C TYR A 140 -1.78 -1.41 1.43
N TYR A 141 -2.95 -0.92 1.06
CA TYR A 141 -4.06 -1.74 0.58
C TYR A 141 -3.97 -1.85 -0.94
N ILE A 142 -3.74 -3.05 -1.46
CA ILE A 142 -3.67 -3.28 -2.91
C ILE A 142 -4.93 -4.02 -3.33
N TYR A 143 -5.73 -3.39 -4.18
CA TYR A 143 -6.93 -3.97 -4.79
C TYR A 143 -6.70 -4.17 -6.28
N ALA A 144 -6.72 -5.44 -6.68
CA ALA A 144 -6.79 -5.85 -8.07
C ALA A 144 -8.25 -5.94 -8.54
N PRO A 145 -8.51 -5.91 -9.85
CA PRO A 145 -9.81 -6.27 -10.40
C PRO A 145 -10.25 -7.68 -9.96
N GLN A 146 -11.55 -7.92 -9.92
CA GLN A 146 -12.08 -9.25 -9.59
C GLN A 146 -11.56 -10.30 -10.59
N GLY A 147 -11.22 -11.48 -10.10
CA GLY A 147 -10.66 -12.54 -10.93
C GLY A 147 -9.16 -12.36 -11.22
N PHE A 148 -8.47 -11.46 -10.51
CA PHE A 148 -7.02 -11.30 -10.55
C PHE A 148 -6.40 -11.47 -9.17
N ARG A 149 -5.11 -11.85 -9.13
CA ARG A 149 -4.25 -11.93 -7.95
C ARG A 149 -3.14 -10.92 -8.09
N VAL A 150 -2.60 -10.50 -6.97
CA VAL A 150 -1.49 -9.56 -6.87
C VAL A 150 -0.19 -10.35 -6.77
N ASN A 151 0.76 -10.05 -7.64
CA ASN A 151 2.16 -10.44 -7.47
C ASN A 151 2.94 -9.21 -7.03
N ILE A 152 3.57 -9.27 -5.87
CA ILE A 152 4.42 -8.20 -5.34
C ILE A 152 5.88 -8.65 -5.33
N TYR A 153 6.77 -7.75 -5.74
CA TYR A 153 8.21 -7.96 -5.82
C TYR A 153 8.95 -6.87 -5.04
N PHE A 154 9.82 -7.31 -4.14
CA PHE A 154 10.75 -6.51 -3.37
C PHE A 154 12.17 -6.81 -3.85
N PRO A 155 12.81 -5.92 -4.63
CA PRO A 155 14.21 -6.09 -5.01
C PRO A 155 15.13 -6.16 -3.79
N GLN A 156 14.84 -5.34 -2.78
CA GLN A 156 15.62 -5.26 -1.55
C GLN A 156 14.74 -4.80 -0.38
N ILE A 157 14.97 -5.40 0.79
CA ILE A 157 14.43 -4.97 2.08
C ILE A 157 15.62 -4.84 3.03
N GLN A 158 15.73 -3.69 3.69
CA GLN A 158 16.70 -3.42 4.75
C GLN A 158 15.99 -2.81 5.94
N THR A 159 15.75 -3.63 6.97
CA THR A 159 15.12 -3.20 8.23
C THR A 159 15.91 -3.68 9.44
N GLU A 160 15.58 -3.17 10.63
CA GLU A 160 16.11 -3.73 11.86
C GLU A 160 15.68 -5.21 11.99
N LYS A 161 16.67 -6.11 12.00
CA LYS A 161 16.42 -7.55 11.98
C LYS A 161 15.67 -8.00 13.25
N ASN A 162 14.56 -8.70 13.07
CA ASN A 162 13.67 -9.21 14.12
C ASN A 162 12.87 -8.16 14.93
N TYR A 163 12.94 -6.88 14.57
CA TYR A 163 12.24 -5.82 15.30
C TYR A 163 11.35 -4.98 14.40
N ASP A 164 11.81 -4.71 13.18
CA ASP A 164 11.08 -3.96 12.17
C ASP A 164 10.69 -4.87 11.01
N PHE A 165 9.40 -4.87 10.68
CA PHE A 165 8.81 -5.88 9.80
C PHE A 165 8.04 -5.28 8.64
N VAL A 166 8.23 -5.89 7.46
CA VAL A 166 7.28 -5.82 6.34
C VAL A 166 6.42 -7.09 6.40
N GLU A 167 5.14 -6.91 6.67
CA GLU A 167 4.18 -7.98 6.90
C GLU A 167 3.18 -8.06 5.74
N ILE A 168 2.78 -9.27 5.38
CA ILE A 168 1.82 -9.53 4.29
C ILE A 168 0.59 -10.26 4.83
N TYR A 169 -0.58 -9.78 4.42
CA TYR A 169 -1.88 -10.30 4.79
C TYR A 169 -2.81 -10.41 3.57
N GLU A 170 -3.62 -11.48 3.51
CA GLU A 170 -4.55 -11.75 2.40
C GLU A 170 -6.02 -11.42 2.71
N LYS A 171 -6.33 -11.02 3.95
CA LYS A 171 -7.71 -10.75 4.37
C LYS A 171 -7.90 -9.29 4.71
N ASN A 172 -8.95 -8.69 4.19
CA ASN A 172 -9.40 -7.34 4.55
C ASN A 172 -10.20 -7.37 5.87
N SER A 173 -9.63 -7.95 6.93
CA SER A 173 -10.24 -7.98 8.27
C SER A 173 -9.25 -7.48 9.31
N THR A 174 -9.64 -6.42 10.01
CA THR A 174 -8.90 -5.81 11.10
C THR A 174 -9.03 -6.57 12.42
N LEU A 175 -9.91 -7.57 12.49
CA LEU A 175 -10.21 -8.26 13.75
C LEU A 175 -9.11 -9.25 14.13
N TYR A 176 -8.60 -10.04 13.17
CA TYR A 176 -7.41 -10.91 13.33
C TYR A 176 -6.87 -11.29 11.94
N PRO A 177 -5.97 -10.51 11.34
CA PRO A 177 -5.35 -10.92 10.09
C PRO A 177 -4.23 -11.91 10.42
N ASP A 178 -4.40 -13.19 10.05
CA ASP A 178 -3.30 -14.16 10.14
C ASP A 178 -2.15 -13.65 9.27
N ARG A 179 -1.04 -13.29 9.91
CA ARG A 179 0.16 -12.85 9.20
C ARG A 179 0.67 -14.01 8.36
N ILE A 180 0.63 -13.87 7.03
CA ILE A 180 1.12 -14.89 6.12
C ILE A 180 2.64 -14.87 6.06
N VAL A 181 3.22 -13.66 6.02
CA VAL A 181 4.67 -13.44 5.95
C VAL A 181 5.06 -12.29 6.86
N GLY A 182 6.20 -12.42 7.55
CA GLY A 182 6.89 -11.32 8.22
C GLY A 182 8.35 -11.27 7.79
N LEU A 183 8.73 -10.22 7.08
CA LEU A 183 10.06 -10.00 6.51
C LEU A 183 10.82 -9.00 7.37
N SER A 184 12.08 -9.28 7.72
CA SER A 184 12.94 -8.34 8.46
C SER A 184 14.42 -8.55 8.14
N GLY A 185 15.26 -7.55 8.42
CA GLY A 185 16.70 -7.59 8.17
C GLY A 185 17.04 -7.21 6.74
N ASN A 186 18.10 -7.81 6.19
CA ASN A 186 18.56 -7.59 4.82
C ASN A 186 18.16 -8.76 3.92
N LEU A 187 17.19 -8.54 3.03
CA LEU A 187 16.66 -9.53 2.09
C LEU A 187 16.74 -8.98 0.66
N THR A 188 16.98 -9.85 -0.30
CA THR A 188 17.05 -9.52 -1.74
C THR A 188 16.17 -10.45 -2.54
N ASP A 189 15.61 -9.94 -3.64
CA ASP A 189 14.80 -10.69 -4.61
C ASP A 189 13.62 -11.47 -4.01
N TYR A 190 12.87 -10.82 -3.12
CA TYR A 190 11.70 -11.45 -2.52
C TYR A 190 10.44 -11.20 -3.35
N THR A 191 9.67 -12.25 -3.64
CA THR A 191 8.37 -12.16 -4.30
C THR A 191 7.29 -12.84 -3.47
N TYR A 192 6.08 -12.30 -3.55
CA TYR A 192 4.89 -12.93 -2.99
C TYR A 192 3.73 -12.84 -3.98
N GLN A 193 2.94 -13.91 -4.04
CA GLN A 193 1.78 -14.03 -4.90
C GLN A 193 0.56 -14.26 -4.01
N SER A 194 -0.45 -13.40 -4.14
CA SER A 194 -1.69 -13.52 -3.39
C SER A 194 -2.60 -14.61 -3.97
N ASN A 195 -3.51 -15.10 -3.14
CA ASN A 195 -4.57 -16.04 -3.49
C ASN A 195 -5.80 -15.36 -4.12
N GLY A 196 -5.92 -14.04 -3.98
CA GLY A 196 -7.13 -13.28 -4.33
C GLY A 196 -6.81 -11.88 -4.84
N SER A 197 -7.86 -11.11 -5.16
CA SER A 197 -7.75 -9.74 -5.68
C SER A 197 -7.41 -8.68 -4.64
N PHE A 198 -6.94 -9.11 -3.46
CA PHE A 198 -6.59 -8.24 -2.36
C PHE A 198 -5.27 -8.65 -1.74
N LEU A 199 -4.45 -7.66 -1.40
CA LEU A 199 -3.24 -7.83 -0.63
C LEU A 199 -3.06 -6.62 0.30
N LEU A 200 -2.82 -6.87 1.59
CA LEU A 200 -2.43 -5.84 2.54
C LEU A 200 -0.96 -6.03 2.91
N VAL A 201 -0.16 -4.99 2.68
CA VAL A 201 1.21 -4.91 3.19
C VAL A 201 1.22 -3.95 4.38
N VAL A 202 1.83 -4.36 5.48
CA VAL A 202 1.99 -3.53 6.68
C VAL A 202 3.47 -3.38 6.99
N PHE A 203 3.95 -2.14 7.12
CA PHE A 203 5.30 -1.86 7.58
C PHE A 203 5.26 -1.32 9.01
N ARG A 204 5.86 -2.05 9.94
CA ARG A 204 5.89 -1.72 11.37
C ARG A 204 7.32 -1.53 11.84
N THR A 205 7.56 -0.45 12.58
CA THR A 205 8.84 -0.20 13.22
C THR A 205 8.70 0.00 14.72
N ASN A 206 9.74 -0.36 15.47
CA ASN A 206 9.80 -0.22 16.92
C ASN A 206 10.20 1.22 17.33
N TYR A 207 10.77 1.41 18.52
CA TYR A 207 11.13 2.72 19.05
C TYR A 207 12.52 3.23 18.64
N VAL A 208 13.40 2.37 18.11
CA VAL A 208 14.83 2.63 17.96
C VAL A 208 15.44 1.89 16.76
N ILE A 209 16.51 2.44 16.18
CA ILE A 209 17.25 1.85 15.07
C ILE A 209 16.42 1.82 13.78
N THR A 210 16.96 2.47 12.75
CA THR A 210 16.32 2.57 11.43
C THR A 210 17.34 2.22 10.35
N ASP A 211 16.84 1.84 9.18
CA ASP A 211 17.65 1.50 8.01
C ASP A 211 16.95 2.00 6.73
N ILE A 212 17.46 1.68 5.55
CA ILE A 212 16.99 2.19 4.24
C ILE A 212 15.52 1.84 3.94
N GLY A 213 15.00 0.73 4.47
CA GLY A 213 13.61 0.30 4.28
C GLY A 213 13.41 -0.54 3.03
N PHE A 214 12.35 -0.24 2.26
CA PHE A 214 12.00 -1.04 1.08
C PHE A 214 11.37 -0.20 -0.03
N TYR A 215 11.49 -0.70 -1.26
CA TYR A 215 10.68 -0.36 -2.41
C TYR A 215 10.14 -1.65 -3.01
N ALA A 216 8.89 -1.65 -3.42
CA ALA A 216 8.25 -2.80 -4.04
C ALA A 216 7.43 -2.37 -5.25
N THR A 217 7.40 -3.24 -6.25
CA THR A 217 6.48 -3.14 -7.38
C THR A 217 5.47 -4.27 -7.30
N TRP A 218 4.26 -4.02 -7.74
CA TRP A 218 3.26 -5.06 -7.85
C TRP A 218 2.58 -5.00 -9.22
N ASN A 219 2.16 -6.16 -9.69
CA ASN A 219 1.30 -6.31 -10.84
C ASN A 219 0.21 -7.32 -10.53
N VAL A 220 -0.73 -7.46 -11.44
CA VAL A 220 -1.80 -8.44 -11.32
C VAL A 220 -1.64 -9.54 -12.36
N GLU A 221 -2.02 -10.74 -11.96
CA GLU A 221 -2.18 -11.88 -12.86
C GLU A 221 -3.61 -12.38 -12.72
N ARG A 222 -4.28 -12.70 -13.82
CA ARG A 222 -5.65 -13.21 -13.76
C ARG A 222 -5.67 -14.52 -12.97
N ILE A 223 -6.41 -14.57 -11.86
CA ILE A 223 -6.82 -15.80 -11.19
C ILE A 223 -7.89 -16.41 -12.06
N GLN A 224 -7.48 -17.20 -13.03
CA GLN A 224 -8.32 -18.31 -13.48
C GLN A 224 -7.52 -19.59 -13.30
N PRO A 225 -8.06 -20.52 -12.50
CA PRO A 225 -8.95 -21.54 -13.08
C PRO A 225 -10.21 -21.82 -12.23
N LEU A 226 -11.35 -22.32 -12.74
CA LEU A 226 -11.61 -23.70 -13.21
C LEU A 226 -13.12 -23.79 -13.62
N ILE A 227 -13.51 -24.31 -14.79
CA ILE A 227 -14.87 -24.89 -14.97
C ILE A 227 -14.73 -26.40 -15.07
N ILE A 228 -14.34 -27.05 -13.97
CA ILE A 228 -14.61 -28.48 -13.84
C ILE A 228 -16.12 -28.63 -13.71
N SER A 229 -16.80 -28.99 -14.77
CA SER A 229 -18.17 -29.51 -14.68
C SER A 229 -18.10 -31.02 -14.42
N ASN A 230 -17.77 -31.40 -13.19
CA ASN A 230 -17.84 -32.81 -12.76
C ASN A 230 -19.28 -33.39 -12.77
N THR A 231 -20.28 -32.61 -13.16
CA THR A 231 -21.70 -32.95 -13.05
C THR A 231 -22.49 -32.85 -14.35
N THR A 232 -21.88 -32.44 -15.47
CA THR A 232 -22.58 -32.33 -16.76
C THR A 232 -21.85 -33.11 -17.85
N ASN A 233 -22.62 -33.70 -18.76
CA ASN A 233 -22.10 -34.40 -19.93
C ASN A 233 -21.92 -33.46 -21.13
N SER A 234 -22.12 -32.15 -20.93
CA SER A 234 -21.89 -31.12 -21.94
C SER A 234 -21.78 -29.75 -21.29
N GLY A 235 -21.30 -28.79 -22.06
CA GLY A 235 -21.23 -27.40 -21.67
C GLY A 235 -20.68 -26.52 -22.79
N GLU A 236 -20.55 -25.23 -22.48
CA GLU A 236 -20.03 -24.21 -23.39
C GLU A 236 -18.97 -23.39 -22.65
N LEU A 237 -17.97 -22.90 -23.39
CA LEU A 237 -16.92 -22.03 -22.93
C LEU A 237 -16.73 -20.91 -23.95
N THR A 238 -16.39 -19.72 -23.47
CA THR A 238 -16.14 -18.56 -24.34
C THR A 238 -14.88 -17.83 -23.91
N SER A 239 -14.33 -17.03 -24.82
CA SER A 239 -13.41 -15.95 -24.43
C SER A 239 -14.10 -14.96 -23.47
N PRO A 240 -13.33 -14.18 -22.69
CA PRO A 240 -13.90 -13.09 -21.91
C PRO A 240 -14.66 -12.12 -22.79
N ASN A 241 -15.71 -11.54 -22.23
CA ASN A 241 -16.58 -10.54 -22.86
C ASN A 241 -17.36 -11.00 -24.09
N TYR A 242 -17.13 -12.22 -24.61
CA TYR A 242 -17.83 -12.75 -25.78
C TYR A 242 -19.36 -12.55 -25.66
N PRO A 243 -20.03 -11.99 -26.69
CA PRO A 243 -19.54 -11.75 -28.04
C PRO A 243 -18.82 -10.41 -28.28
N GLU A 244 -18.61 -9.60 -27.23
CA GLU A 244 -17.82 -8.37 -27.30
C GLU A 244 -16.31 -8.66 -27.29
N ASP A 245 -15.51 -7.62 -27.55
CA ASP A 245 -14.06 -7.74 -27.66
C ASP A 245 -13.40 -8.21 -26.34
N TYR A 246 -12.50 -9.20 -26.44
CA TYR A 246 -11.72 -9.68 -25.29
C TYR A 246 -10.72 -8.63 -24.79
N ASP A 247 -10.24 -8.76 -23.55
CA ASP A 247 -9.29 -7.80 -22.97
C ASP A 247 -7.86 -7.93 -23.54
N THR A 248 -7.06 -6.86 -23.49
CA THR A 248 -5.60 -6.88 -23.78
C THR A 248 -4.80 -7.63 -22.70
N PHE A 249 -3.65 -8.20 -23.09
CA PHE A 249 -2.68 -8.86 -22.19
C PHE A 249 -3.28 -9.98 -21.34
N ASP A 250 -4.28 -10.65 -21.88
CA ASP A 250 -5.06 -11.62 -21.16
C ASP A 250 -4.46 -13.03 -21.31
N LYS A 251 -4.61 -13.83 -20.28
CA LYS A 251 -4.14 -15.22 -20.26
C LYS A 251 -5.08 -16.04 -19.39
N GLN A 252 -5.92 -16.83 -20.02
CA GLN A 252 -7.01 -17.55 -19.39
C GLN A 252 -6.82 -19.03 -19.56
N LEU A 253 -7.01 -19.77 -18.47
CA LEU A 253 -6.91 -21.21 -18.46
C LEU A 253 -8.28 -21.82 -18.18
N TYR A 254 -8.70 -22.72 -19.06
CA TYR A 254 -9.96 -23.45 -18.94
C TYR A 254 -9.65 -24.93 -18.79
N TYR A 255 -10.53 -25.64 -18.10
CA TYR A 255 -10.39 -27.06 -17.80
C TYR A 255 -11.75 -27.71 -17.99
N ILE A 256 -11.80 -28.84 -18.67
CA ILE A 256 -12.98 -29.69 -18.75
C ILE A 256 -12.56 -31.04 -18.19
N GLN A 257 -13.30 -31.54 -17.21
CA GLN A 257 -13.11 -32.88 -16.67
C GLN A 257 -14.46 -33.59 -16.62
N VAL A 258 -14.53 -34.75 -17.25
CA VAL A 258 -15.70 -35.63 -17.24
C VAL A 258 -15.42 -36.87 -16.39
N ALA A 259 -16.46 -37.66 -16.14
CA ALA A 259 -16.35 -38.90 -15.39
C ALA A 259 -15.26 -39.83 -15.96
N GLU A 260 -14.61 -40.58 -15.07
CA GLU A 260 -13.55 -41.51 -15.45
C GLU A 260 -14.05 -42.52 -16.49
N GLY A 261 -13.26 -42.74 -17.54
CA GLY A 261 -13.63 -43.58 -18.69
C GLY A 261 -14.39 -42.85 -19.82
N GLY A 262 -14.87 -41.62 -19.59
CA GLY A 262 -15.43 -40.77 -20.64
C GLY A 262 -14.36 -40.10 -21.50
N ARG A 263 -14.73 -39.74 -22.73
CA ARG A 263 -13.93 -38.82 -23.57
C ARG A 263 -14.73 -37.56 -23.87
N ILE A 264 -14.05 -36.52 -24.32
CA ILE A 264 -14.62 -35.19 -24.54
C ILE A 264 -14.54 -34.89 -26.04
N ASN A 265 -15.68 -34.62 -26.65
CA ASN A 265 -15.75 -33.98 -27.95
C ASN A 265 -15.73 -32.46 -27.75
N VAL A 266 -14.76 -31.78 -28.36
CA VAL A 266 -14.61 -30.33 -28.33
C VAL A 266 -14.95 -29.78 -29.71
N THR A 267 -15.81 -28.77 -29.77
CA THR A 267 -16.19 -28.08 -31.01
C THR A 267 -16.04 -26.57 -30.85
N ILE A 268 -15.34 -25.93 -31.77
CA ILE A 268 -15.28 -24.48 -31.93
C ILE A 268 -16.23 -24.11 -33.07
N ASP A 269 -17.30 -23.38 -32.75
CA ASP A 269 -18.31 -22.95 -33.73
C ASP A 269 -18.18 -21.48 -34.12
N ASP A 270 -17.51 -20.64 -33.31
CA ASP A 270 -17.16 -19.27 -33.67
C ASP A 270 -15.75 -18.91 -33.19
N PHE A 271 -14.97 -18.23 -34.03
CA PHE A 271 -13.58 -17.90 -33.74
C PHE A 271 -13.08 -16.69 -34.55
N LEU A 272 -12.69 -15.63 -33.86
CA LEU A 272 -12.04 -14.45 -34.40
C LEU A 272 -11.10 -13.83 -33.36
N THR A 273 -9.80 -13.88 -33.66
CA THR A 273 -8.71 -13.31 -32.83
C THR A 273 -7.70 -12.61 -33.73
N GLN A 274 -6.79 -11.81 -33.16
CA GLN A 274 -5.66 -11.28 -33.90
C GLN A 274 -4.77 -12.42 -34.41
N GLU A 275 -4.54 -12.48 -35.71
CA GLU A 275 -3.75 -13.53 -36.33
C GLU A 275 -2.32 -13.54 -35.77
N THR A 276 -1.83 -14.72 -35.40
CA THR A 276 -0.50 -15.04 -34.83
C THR A 276 -0.21 -14.54 -33.41
N PHE A 277 -0.74 -13.38 -33.01
CA PHE A 277 -0.44 -12.75 -31.71
C PHE A 277 -1.37 -13.24 -30.60
N ASP A 278 -2.66 -13.34 -30.92
CA ASP A 278 -3.69 -13.81 -30.00
C ASP A 278 -4.09 -15.22 -30.39
N TYR A 279 -4.13 -16.13 -29.42
CA TYR A 279 -4.32 -17.54 -29.74
C TYR A 279 -4.98 -18.35 -28.62
N LEU A 280 -5.70 -19.39 -29.03
CA LEU A 280 -6.25 -20.43 -28.16
C LEU A 280 -5.47 -21.73 -28.37
N ASP A 281 -4.75 -22.18 -27.34
CA ASP A 281 -4.14 -23.49 -27.29
C ASP A 281 -5.09 -24.50 -26.64
N ILE A 282 -5.17 -25.71 -27.20
CA ILE A 282 -5.94 -26.83 -26.65
C ILE A 282 -4.98 -27.98 -26.34
N PHE A 283 -5.14 -28.62 -25.19
CA PHE A 283 -4.29 -29.70 -24.70
C PHE A 283 -5.13 -30.91 -24.24
N ASP A 284 -4.67 -32.11 -24.58
CA ASP A 284 -5.22 -33.39 -24.09
C ASP A 284 -4.51 -33.82 -22.80
N SER A 285 -4.34 -32.87 -21.88
CA SER A 285 -3.82 -33.12 -20.54
C SER A 285 -4.17 -31.98 -19.60
N PHE A 286 -4.24 -32.28 -18.30
CA PHE A 286 -4.47 -31.27 -17.27
C PHE A 286 -3.32 -30.26 -17.18
N ASN A 287 -2.06 -30.73 -17.23
CA ASN A 287 -0.87 -29.91 -17.02
C ASN A 287 -0.35 -29.21 -18.29
N GLN A 288 -1.15 -29.13 -19.36
CA GLN A 288 -0.77 -28.50 -20.63
C GLN A 288 0.49 -29.10 -21.30
N SER A 289 0.82 -30.35 -20.96
CA SER A 289 1.97 -31.07 -21.49
C SER A 289 1.75 -31.64 -22.90
N SER A 290 0.50 -31.87 -23.29
CA SER A 290 0.11 -32.58 -24.51
C SER A 290 -0.69 -31.67 -25.42
N LYS A 291 0.00 -30.78 -26.14
CA LYS A 291 -0.65 -29.79 -27.02
C LYS A 291 -1.25 -30.46 -28.26
N VAL A 292 -2.54 -30.21 -28.48
CA VAL A 292 -3.30 -30.70 -29.63
C VAL A 292 -3.22 -29.70 -30.79
N VAL A 293 -3.55 -28.44 -30.51
CA VAL A 293 -3.62 -27.39 -31.53
C VAL A 293 -3.38 -26.01 -30.93
N ARG A 294 -2.93 -25.08 -31.79
CA ARG A 294 -3.00 -23.63 -31.57
C ARG A 294 -3.92 -23.03 -32.62
N LEU A 295 -4.93 -22.30 -32.19
CA LEU A 295 -5.90 -21.62 -33.05
C LEU A 295 -5.68 -20.11 -32.96
N SER A 296 -5.71 -19.40 -34.08
CA SER A 296 -5.50 -17.95 -34.15
C SER A 296 -6.06 -17.41 -35.48
N GLY A 297 -6.43 -16.12 -35.54
CA GLY A 297 -7.01 -15.49 -36.73
C GLY A 297 -8.53 -15.70 -36.86
N ASN A 298 -9.03 -15.79 -38.09
CA ASN A 298 -10.47 -15.80 -38.41
C ASN A 298 -10.96 -17.03 -39.21
N SER A 299 -10.07 -17.94 -39.62
CA SER A 299 -10.38 -19.06 -40.53
C SER A 299 -10.30 -20.42 -39.85
N VAL A 300 -10.68 -20.45 -38.57
CA VAL A 300 -10.55 -21.64 -37.71
C VAL A 300 -11.89 -22.36 -37.55
N ALA A 301 -12.98 -21.63 -37.35
CA ALA A 301 -14.30 -22.23 -37.15
C ALA A 301 -14.92 -22.64 -38.51
N PRO A 302 -15.61 -23.80 -38.60
CA PRO A 302 -15.79 -24.78 -37.53
C PRO A 302 -14.57 -25.71 -37.36
N TRP A 303 -14.24 -26.05 -36.13
CA TRP A 303 -13.19 -27.02 -35.80
C TRP A 303 -13.66 -27.99 -34.71
N SER A 304 -13.31 -29.28 -34.80
CA SER A 304 -13.71 -30.27 -33.80
C SER A 304 -12.62 -31.32 -33.57
N TRP A 305 -12.56 -31.86 -32.34
CA TRP A 305 -11.61 -32.88 -31.95
C TRP A 305 -12.10 -33.70 -30.75
N PHE A 306 -11.69 -34.97 -30.70
CA PHE A 306 -12.00 -35.90 -29.60
C PHE A 306 -10.77 -36.15 -28.72
N SER A 307 -10.93 -36.01 -27.41
CA SER A 307 -9.87 -36.31 -26.45
C SER A 307 -9.58 -37.80 -26.35
N THR A 308 -8.35 -38.14 -25.95
CA THR A 308 -7.96 -39.50 -25.58
C THR A 308 -8.14 -39.77 -24.09
N SER A 309 -8.19 -38.71 -23.28
CA SER A 309 -8.42 -38.77 -21.84
C SER A 309 -9.78 -38.17 -21.44
N ASN A 310 -10.13 -38.26 -20.16
CA ASN A 310 -11.32 -37.61 -19.59
C ASN A 310 -11.08 -36.13 -19.21
N VAL A 311 -9.95 -35.55 -19.62
CA VAL A 311 -9.54 -34.18 -19.27
C VAL A 311 -9.06 -33.42 -20.50
N VAL A 312 -9.55 -32.19 -20.66
CA VAL A 312 -9.04 -31.22 -21.63
C VAL A 312 -8.68 -29.94 -20.90
N SER A 313 -7.56 -29.31 -21.26
CA SER A 313 -7.27 -27.94 -20.84
C SER A 313 -7.12 -27.02 -22.05
N LEU A 314 -7.49 -25.76 -21.85
CA LEU A 314 -7.36 -24.72 -22.86
C LEU A 314 -6.60 -23.53 -22.29
N LYS A 315 -5.89 -22.81 -23.15
CA LYS A 315 -5.17 -21.59 -22.81
C LYS A 315 -5.40 -20.55 -23.88
N PHE A 316 -6.17 -19.52 -23.57
CA PHE A 316 -6.28 -18.34 -24.40
C PHE A 316 -5.22 -17.30 -23.97
N VAL A 317 -4.60 -16.62 -24.93
CA VAL A 317 -3.60 -15.57 -24.72
C VAL A 317 -3.89 -14.41 -25.68
N SER A 318 -3.90 -13.19 -25.17
CA SER A 318 -3.95 -11.96 -25.97
C SER A 318 -2.76 -11.02 -25.69
N ASP A 319 -2.44 -10.17 -26.66
CA ASP A 319 -1.43 -9.12 -26.58
C ASP A 319 -2.03 -7.73 -26.27
N GLY A 320 -1.24 -6.67 -26.39
CA GLY A 320 -1.63 -5.29 -26.07
C GLY A 320 -2.45 -4.56 -27.13
N SER A 321 -2.82 -5.20 -28.24
CA SER A 321 -3.33 -4.54 -29.44
C SER A 321 -4.34 -5.39 -30.20
N TYR A 322 -5.27 -4.75 -30.93
CA TYR A 322 -6.24 -5.41 -31.83
C TYR A 322 -7.07 -6.54 -31.21
N GLN A 323 -8.04 -6.17 -30.38
CA GLN A 323 -9.01 -7.09 -29.80
C GLN A 323 -10.14 -7.38 -30.80
N TYR A 324 -10.76 -8.56 -30.65
CA TYR A 324 -11.91 -8.99 -31.43
C TYR A 324 -12.87 -9.77 -30.51
N LYS A 325 -14.02 -10.22 -31.03
CA LYS A 325 -15.00 -11.01 -30.26
C LYS A 325 -14.45 -12.27 -29.58
N GLY A 326 -13.35 -12.85 -30.08
CA GLY A 326 -12.73 -14.06 -29.51
C GLY A 326 -13.38 -15.34 -30.00
N TRP A 327 -13.80 -16.25 -29.11
CA TRP A 327 -14.19 -17.61 -29.48
C TRP A 327 -15.35 -18.15 -28.65
N HIS A 328 -16.11 -19.03 -29.27
CA HIS A 328 -17.16 -19.85 -28.64
C HIS A 328 -16.85 -21.34 -28.87
N LEU A 329 -16.88 -22.10 -27.79
CA LEU A 329 -16.61 -23.52 -27.74
C LEU A 329 -17.78 -24.24 -27.10
N THR A 330 -18.20 -25.34 -27.70
CA THR A 330 -19.11 -26.31 -27.08
C THR A 330 -18.38 -27.64 -26.87
N TRP A 331 -18.77 -28.37 -25.84
CA TRP A 331 -18.22 -29.70 -25.57
C TRP A 331 -19.27 -30.66 -25.05
N ASN A 332 -19.05 -31.95 -25.28
CA ASN A 332 -19.87 -33.02 -24.72
C ASN A 332 -19.04 -34.27 -24.42
N MET A 333 -19.43 -35.00 -23.38
CA MET A 333 -18.92 -36.32 -23.06
C MET A 333 -19.41 -37.32 -24.12
N ILE A 334 -18.53 -38.24 -24.50
CA ILE A 334 -18.79 -39.36 -25.40
C ILE A 334 -18.30 -40.70 -24.83
#